data_AF-F5SWZ6-F1
#
_entry.id   AF-F5SWZ6-F1
#
_cell.length_a   1.000
_cell.length_b   1.000
_cell.length_c   1.000
_cell.angle_alpha   90.00
_cell.angle_beta   90.00
_cell.angle_gamma   90.00
#
_symmetry.space_group_name_H-M   'P 1'
#
loop_
_entity.id
_entity.type
_entity.pdbx_description
1 polymer ?
#
loop_
_entity_poly.entity_id
_entity_poly.type
_entity_poly.pdbx_seq_one_letter_code
_entity_poly.pdbx_strand_id
1 'polypeptide(L)' 'MKPSHIENVLNRFLSGELTKNQVRDWANAVERREDIELDKQFRDTMGEMVFWLANPSINFPITEELAKRVISNLQTNTVR' A
#
# COMPACT_ATOMS: atom_id res chain seq x y z
N MET A 1 -0.52 -3.29 12.11
CA MET A 1 0.27 -2.64 11.05
C MET A 1 0.04 -1.14 11.11
N LYS A 2 1.10 -0.32 11.01
CA LYS A 2 1.00 1.15 10.95
C LYS A 2 1.19 1.66 9.52
N PRO A 3 0.75 2.90 9.19
CA PRO A 3 0.97 3.49 7.86
C PRO A 3 2.44 3.42 7.39
N SER A 4 3.37 3.66 8.32
CA SER A 4 4.82 3.60 8.05
C SER A 4 5.33 2.27 7.50
N HIS A 5 4.62 1.16 7.72
CA HIS A 5 4.99 -0.13 7.11
C HIS A 5 4.73 -0.12 5.60
N ILE A 6 3.58 0.42 5.17
CA ILE A 6 3.24 0.57 3.75
C ILE A 6 4.19 1.57 3.10
N GLU A 7 4.45 2.70 3.76
CA GLU A 7 5.40 3.72 3.30
C GLU A 7 6.81 3.13 3.11
N ASN A 8 7.28 2.30 4.05
CA ASN A 8 8.59 1.64 3.93
C ASN A 8 8.66 0.73 2.70
N VAL A 9 7.65 -0.12 2.47
CA VAL A 9 7.59 -0.98 1.28
C VAL A 9 7.63 -0.15 -0.01
N LEU A 10 6.89 0.96 -0.05
CA LEU A 10 6.87 1.83 -1.23
C LEU A 10 8.15 2.63 -1.41
N ASN A 11 8.81 3.06 -0.33
CA ASN A 11 10.12 3.70 -0.41
C ASN A 11 11.18 2.74 -0.95
N ARG A 12 11.15 1.46 -0.55
CA ARG A 12 12.03 0.42 -1.10
C ARG A 12 11.76 0.19 -2.59
N PHE A 13 10.49 0.18 -3.01
CA PHE A 13 10.13 0.16 -4.44
C PHE A 13 10.66 1.39 -5.20
N LEU A 14 10.46 2.59 -4.66
CA LEU A 14 10.95 3.84 -5.27
C LEU A 14 12.47 3.90 -5.37
N SER A 15 13.19 3.23 -4.48
CA SER A 15 14.65 3.10 -4.53
C SER A 15 15.16 2.02 -5.49
N GLY A 16 14.27 1.22 -6.09
CA GLY A 16 14.61 0.09 -6.95
C GLY A 16 14.96 -1.21 -6.21
N GLU A 17 14.90 -1.23 -4.87
CA GLU A 17 15.16 -2.42 -4.05
C GLU A 17 14.05 -3.48 -4.20
N LEU A 18 12.81 -3.04 -4.40
CA LEU A 18 11.68 -3.92 -4.68
C LEU A 18 11.17 -3.70 -6.11
N THR A 19 10.80 -4.80 -6.76
CA THR A 19 10.08 -4.77 -8.02
C THR A 19 8.57 -4.56 -7.79
N LYS A 20 7.87 -4.10 -8.82
CA LYS A 20 6.40 -4.01 -8.81
C LYS A 20 5.70 -5.32 -8.43
N ASN A 21 6.25 -6.46 -8.86
CA ASN A 21 5.67 -7.78 -8.55
C ASN A 21 5.83 -8.09 -7.05
N GLN A 22 6.99 -7.78 -6.46
CA GLN A 22 7.21 -7.99 -5.03
C GLN A 22 6.30 -7.11 -4.16
N VAL A 23 6.03 -5.86 -4.57
CA VAL A 23 5.07 -4.98 -3.88
C VAL A 23 3.66 -5.58 -3.94
N ARG A 24 3.22 -6.02 -5.13
CA ARG A 24 1.91 -6.67 -5.32
C ARG A 24 1.79 -7.93 -4.46
N ASP A 25 2.80 -8.79 -4.49
CA ASP A 25 2.77 -10.07 -3.80
C ASP A 25 2.75 -9.86 -2.27
N TRP A 26 3.48 -8.86 -1.77
CA TRP A 26 3.37 -8.42 -0.38
C TRP A 26 1.96 -7.90 -0.04
N ALA A 27 1.36 -7.06 -0.88
CA ALA A 27 0.03 -6.50 -0.64
C ALA A 27 -1.06 -7.60 -0.66
N ASN A 28 -0.98 -8.54 -1.61
CA ASN A 28 -1.85 -9.72 -1.68
C ASN A 28 -1.76 -10.57 -0.40
N ALA A 29 -0.56 -10.71 0.18
CA ALA A 29 -0.38 -11.43 1.42
C ALA A 29 -0.99 -10.73 2.65
N VAL A 30 -1.44 -9.46 2.52
CA VAL A 30 -2.02 -8.64 3.60
C VAL A 30 -3.53 -8.38 3.39
N GLU A 31 -4.01 -8.17 2.17
CA GLU A 31 -5.36 -7.64 1.84
C GLU A 31 -6.54 -8.37 2.47
N ARG A 32 -6.39 -9.67 2.79
CA ARG A 32 -7.46 -10.51 3.37
C ARG A 32 -7.10 -11.16 4.70
N ARG A 33 -6.05 -10.65 5.34
CA ARG A 33 -5.58 -11.16 6.63
C ARG A 33 -6.36 -10.49 7.76
N GLU A 34 -7.38 -11.17 8.24
CA GLU A 34 -8.14 -10.72 9.42
C GLU A 34 -7.28 -10.74 10.71
N ASP A 35 -6.18 -11.50 10.73
CA ASP A 35 -5.20 -11.55 11.82
C ASP A 35 -4.24 -10.35 11.86
N ILE A 36 -4.18 -9.56 10.78
CA ILE A 36 -3.36 -8.34 10.74
C ILE A 36 -4.24 -7.15 11.11
N GLU A 37 -4.17 -6.75 12.37
CA GLU A 37 -4.85 -5.51 12.79
C GLU A 37 -4.20 -4.29 12.11
N LEU A 38 -4.99 -3.54 11.33
CA LEU A 38 -4.61 -2.22 10.85
C LEU A 38 -4.76 -1.18 11.97
N ASP A 39 -3.94 -0.14 11.90
CA ASP A 39 -4.06 1.01 12.79
C ASP A 39 -5.50 1.55 12.75
N LYS A 40 -6.13 1.72 13.92
CA LYS A 40 -7.55 2.09 14.00
C LYS A 40 -7.84 3.46 13.39
N GLN A 41 -6.92 4.41 13.48
CA GLN A 41 -7.10 5.76 12.96
C GLN A 41 -6.99 5.80 11.43
N PHE A 42 -6.20 4.89 10.86
CA PHE A 42 -5.92 4.84 9.42
C PHE A 42 -6.56 3.62 8.74
N ARG A 43 -7.41 2.87 9.43
CA ARG A 43 -7.92 1.57 8.99
C ARG A 43 -8.47 1.62 7.57
N ASP A 44 -9.35 2.57 7.30
CA ASP A 44 -10.03 2.67 6.00
C ASP A 44 -9.04 3.07 4.90
N THR A 45 -8.22 4.10 5.16
CA THR A 45 -7.18 4.55 4.24
C THR A 45 -6.18 3.42 3.94
N MET A 46 -5.64 2.76 4.96
CA MET A 46 -4.68 1.66 4.82
C MET A 46 -5.29 0.47 4.10
N GLY A 47 -6.53 0.11 4.41
CA GLY A 47 -7.26 -0.96 3.74
C GLY A 47 -7.36 -0.69 2.24
N GLU A 48 -7.78 0.52 1.86
CA GLU A 48 -7.88 0.93 0.47
C GLU A 48 -6.51 0.94 -0.24
N MET A 49 -5.46 1.42 0.44
CA MET A 49 -4.10 1.42 -0.13
C MET A 49 -3.57 -0.01 -0.38
N VAL A 50 -3.81 -0.93 0.56
CA VAL A 50 -3.45 -2.35 0.40
C VAL A 50 -4.26 -2.97 -0.74
N PHE A 51 -5.56 -2.67 -0.83
CA PHE A 51 -6.43 -3.14 -1.90
C PHE A 51 -5.96 -2.69 -3.29
N TRP A 52 -5.56 -1.42 -3.44
CA TRP A 52 -4.99 -0.89 -4.69
C TRP A 52 -3.73 -1.64 -5.11
N LEU A 53 -2.80 -1.84 -4.17
CA LEU A 53 -1.51 -2.49 -4.43
C LEU A 53 -1.64 -3.99 -4.68
N ALA A 54 -2.59 -4.67 -4.02
CA ALA A 54 -2.86 -6.10 -4.20
C ALA A 54 -3.46 -6.40 -5.57
N ASN A 55 -4.34 -5.51 -6.04
CA ASN A 55 -5.15 -5.73 -7.25
C ASN A 55 -4.89 -4.68 -8.35
N PRO A 56 -3.66 -4.56 -8.88
CA PRO A 56 -3.32 -3.50 -9.83
C PRO A 56 -4.02 -3.61 -11.19
N SER A 57 -4.60 -4.77 -11.52
CA SER A 57 -5.37 -4.99 -12.75
C SER A 57 -6.78 -4.40 -12.71
N ILE A 58 -7.34 -4.19 -11.52
CA ILE A 58 -8.68 -3.57 -11.34
C ILE A 58 -8.58 -2.14 -10.79
N ASN A 59 -7.47 -1.82 -10.11
CA ASN A 59 -7.20 -0.50 -9.55
C ASN A 59 -6.23 0.27 -10.45
N PHE A 60 -4.98 0.39 -10.03
CA PHE A 60 -3.95 1.16 -10.71
C PHE A 60 -2.69 0.30 -10.94
N PRO A 61 -2.03 0.38 -12.10
CA PRO A 61 -0.72 -0.22 -12.27
C PRO A 61 0.27 0.29 -11.22
N ILE A 62 1.10 -0.59 -10.67
CA ILE A 62 2.14 -0.19 -9.70
C ILE A 62 3.24 0.56 -10.45
N THR A 63 3.21 1.88 -10.33
CA THR A 63 4.18 2.84 -10.86
C THR A 63 4.73 3.71 -9.72
N GLU A 64 5.80 4.46 -9.99
CA GLU A 64 6.31 5.45 -9.04
C GLU A 64 5.25 6.51 -8.66
N GLU A 65 4.40 6.87 -9.61
CA GLU A 65 3.29 7.82 -9.39
C GLU A 65 2.26 7.25 -8.41
N LEU A 66 1.85 5.99 -8.60
CA LEU A 66 0.95 5.33 -7.65
C LEU A 66 1.59 5.24 -6.27
N ALA A 67 2.87 4.87 -6.18
CA ALA A 67 3.57 4.78 -4.90
C ALA A 67 3.57 6.12 -4.15
N LYS A 68 3.88 7.23 -4.85
CA LYS A 68 3.84 8.58 -4.28
C LYS A 68 2.43 8.98 -3.83
N ARG A 69 1.40 8.64 -4.63
CA ARG A 69 -0.01 8.89 -4.29
C ARG A 69 -0.44 8.12 -3.04
N VAL A 70 -0.08 6.83 -2.94
CA VAL A 70 -0.37 6.02 -1.75
C VAL A 70 0.29 6.61 -0.50
N ILE A 71 1.56 6.99 -0.58
CA ILE A 71 2.26 7.64 0.54
C ILE A 71 1.55 8.94 0.96
N SER A 72 1.15 9.78 0.01
CA SER A 72 0.39 11.00 0.30
C SER A 72 -0.96 10.72 0.96
N ASN A 73 -1.69 9.71 0.50
CA ASN A 73 -2.96 9.27 1.07
C ASN A 73 -2.77 8.81 2.53
N LEU A 74 -1.70 8.07 2.81
CA LEU A 74 -1.34 7.66 4.17
C LEU A 74 -0.96 8.84 5.07
N GLN A 75 -0.19 9.80 4.57
CA GLN A 75 0.22 10.98 5.35
C GLN A 75 -0.94 11.92 5.67
N THR A 76 -1.91 12.04 4.75
CA THR A 76 -3.09 12.90 4.90
C THR A 76 -4.28 12.18 5.53
N ASN A 77 -4.18 10.86 5.72
CA ASN A 77 -5.28 9.98 6.10
C ASN A 77 -6.54 10.19 5.22
N THR A 78 -6.35 10.26 3.90
CA THR A 78 -7.47 10.38 2.95
C THR A 78 -7.26 9.45 1.77
N VAL A 79 -8.36 9.03 1.14
CA VAL A 79 -8.32 8.30 -0.14
C VAL A 79 -8.66 9.29 -1.24
N ARG A 80 -7.66 9.64 -2.05
CA ARG A 80 -7.81 10.56 -3.18
C ARG A 80 -7.12 10.01 -4.40
#